data_AF-A0A2H9P3K1-F1
#
_entry.id   AF-A0A2H9P3K1-F1
#
_cell.length_a   1.000
_cell.length_b   1.000
_cell.length_c   1.000
_cell.angle_alpha   90.00
_cell.angle_beta   90.00
_cell.angle_gamma   90.00
#
_symmetry.space_group_name_H-M   'P 1'
#
loop_
_entity.id
_entity.type
_entity.pdbx_description
1 polymer ?
#
loop_
_entity_poly.entity_id
_entity_poly.type
_entity_poly.pdbx_seq_one_letter_code
_entity_poly.pdbx_strand_id
1 'polypeptide(L)'
;NIIKNKVHGVFPVAFAICCNALKIKKEKSMMMMMYGFTVSIVGAALRLGLIQHFEGQKIIHSIKPIISQTVKEYSNKSLSEMWQFAPQTDIVQMSHEKMDSKMFIT
;
A
#
# COMPACT_ATOMS: atom_id res chain seq x y z
N ASN A 1 -5.96 -1.87 -25.59
CA ASN A 1 -6.30 -0.83 -24.59
C ASN A 1 -5.12 -0.09 -23.94
N ILE A 2 -3.87 -0.60 -23.95
CA ILE A 2 -2.69 0.20 -23.53
C ILE A 2 -2.24 1.21 -24.62
N ILE A 3 -2.71 1.00 -25.85
CA ILE A 3 -2.28 1.68 -27.08
C ILE A 3 -2.83 3.12 -27.20
N LYS A 4 -3.77 3.55 -26.33
CA LYS A 4 -4.40 4.88 -26.37
C LYS A 4 -3.82 5.91 -25.39
N ASN A 5 -2.71 5.60 -24.70
CA ASN A 5 -2.00 6.52 -23.77
C ASN A 5 -2.86 7.12 -22.64
N LYS A 6 -4.02 6.54 -22.35
CA LYS A 6 -4.87 6.85 -21.19
C LYS A 6 -5.33 5.53 -20.60
N VAL A 7 -4.93 5.25 -19.37
CA VAL A 7 -5.35 4.07 -18.61
C VAL A 7 -5.85 4.55 -17.26
N HIS A 8 -7.14 4.31 -16.99
CA HIS A 8 -7.68 4.40 -15.65
C HIS A 8 -7.31 3.12 -14.92
N GLY A 9 -6.56 3.24 -13.84
CA GLY A 9 -6.10 2.09 -13.07
C GLY A 9 -5.71 2.51 -11.66
N VAL A 10 -5.88 1.58 -10.73
CA VAL A 10 -5.41 1.76 -9.35
C VAL A 10 -3.89 1.64 -9.30
N PHE A 11 -3.26 2.39 -8.40
CA PHE A 11 -1.80 2.45 -8.26
C PHE A 11 -1.13 1.06 -8.19
N PRO A 12 -1.64 0.05 -7.45
CA PRO A 12 -1.02 -1.27 -7.39
C PRO A 12 -0.92 -1.97 -8.76
N VAL A 13 -1.90 -1.78 -9.64
CA VAL A 13 -1.93 -2.40 -10.97
C VAL A 13 -0.92 -1.71 -11.89
N ALA A 14 -0.91 -0.37 -11.90
CA ALA A 14 0.07 0.41 -12.68
C ALA A 14 1.50 0.08 -12.24
N PHE A 15 1.75 0.02 -10.93
CA PHE A 15 3.03 -0.37 -10.37
C PHE A 15 3.46 -1.77 -10.79
N ALA A 16 2.55 -2.75 -10.73
CA ALA A 16 2.85 -4.12 -11.16
C ALA A 16 3.21 -4.21 -12.64
N ILE A 17 2.51 -3.46 -13.50
CA ILE A 17 2.81 -3.37 -14.94
C ILE A 17 4.22 -2.79 -15.15
N CYS A 18 4.57 -1.71 -14.46
CA CYS A 18 5.91 -1.11 -14.51
C CYS A 18 6.99 -2.10 -14.04
N CYS A 19 6.78 -2.77 -12.91
CA CYS A 19 7.72 -3.78 -12.42
C CYS A 19 7.92 -4.93 -13.41
N ASN A 20 6.85 -5.38 -14.07
CA ASN A 20 6.92 -6.41 -15.11
C ASN A 20 7.68 -5.93 -16.35
N ALA A 21 7.44 -4.69 -16.80
CA ALA A 21 8.17 -4.08 -17.91
C ALA A 21 9.68 -3.95 -17.61
N LEU A 22 10.04 -3.69 -16.36
CA LEU A 22 11.42 -3.63 -15.86
C LEU A 22 12.01 -5.01 -15.51
N LYS A 23 11.29 -6.11 -15.76
CA LYS A 23 11.72 -7.49 -15.47
C LYS A 23 12.08 -7.72 -13.99
N ILE A 24 11.42 -7.02 -13.07
CA ILE A 24 11.57 -7.24 -11.63
C ILE A 24 10.84 -8.53 -11.24
N LYS A 25 11.50 -9.40 -10.46
CA LYS A 25 10.88 -10.65 -9.95
C LYS A 25 9.60 -10.33 -9.16
N LYS A 26 8.52 -11.08 -9.41
CA LYS A 26 7.20 -10.92 -8.76
C LYS A 26 7.27 -10.74 -7.24
N GLU A 27 8.01 -11.59 -6.54
CA GLU A 27 8.19 -11.50 -5.09
C GLU A 27 8.82 -10.17 -4.65
N LYS A 28 9.84 -9.68 -5.39
CA LYS A 28 10.50 -8.41 -5.10
C LYS A 28 9.55 -7.24 -5.32
N SER A 29 8.76 -7.26 -6.40
CA SER A 29 7.76 -6.20 -6.64
C SER A 29 6.68 -6.17 -5.55
N MET A 30 6.20 -7.33 -5.09
CA MET A 30 5.24 -7.40 -3.99
C MET A 30 5.83 -6.84 -2.68
N MET A 31 7.07 -7.23 -2.36
CA MET A 31 7.76 -6.72 -1.18
C MET A 31 8.00 -5.21 -1.26
N MET A 32 8.34 -4.68 -2.44
CA MET A 32 8.53 -3.25 -2.65
C MET A 32 7.23 -2.45 -2.47
N MET A 33 6.11 -2.95 -2.99
CA MET A 33 4.78 -2.36 -2.80
C MET A 33 4.40 -2.31 -1.31
N MET A 34 4.49 -3.45 -0.61
CA MET A 34 4.12 -3.57 0.80
C MET A 34 5.00 -2.70 1.70
N TYR A 35 6.31 -2.68 1.45
CA TYR A 35 7.23 -1.83 2.19
C TYR A 35 6.96 -0.34 1.92
N GLY A 36 6.76 0.06 0.67
CA GLY A 36 6.43 1.44 0.29
C GLY A 36 5.14 1.94 0.94
N PHE A 37 4.12 1.08 1.01
CA PHE A 37 2.87 1.38 1.71
C PHE A 37 3.09 1.61 3.21
N THR A 38 3.80 0.71 3.89
CA THR A 38 4.11 0.85 5.32
C THR A 38 4.90 2.13 5.61
N VAL A 39 5.93 2.43 4.82
CA VAL A 39 6.72 3.66 4.98
C VAL A 39 5.84 4.91 4.77
N SER A 40 4.91 4.86 3.82
CA SER A 40 3.98 5.98 3.56
C SER A 40 3.06 6.25 4.76
N ILE A 41 2.53 5.19 5.39
CA ILE A 41 1.70 5.31 6.59
C ILE A 41 2.52 5.84 7.78
N VAL A 42 3.71 5.30 8.02
CA VAL A 42 4.60 5.78 9.09
C VAL A 42 4.99 7.25 8.85
N GLY A 43 5.23 7.63 7.60
CA GLY A 43 5.48 9.02 7.21
C GLY A 43 4.26 9.94 7.44
N ALA A 44 3.04 9.44 7.28
CA ALA A 44 1.83 10.19 7.63
C ALA A 44 1.72 10.38 9.15
N ALA A 45 1.97 9.33 9.94
CA ALA A 45 1.96 9.41 11.41
C ALA A 45 3.01 10.40 11.95
N LEU A 46 4.21 10.45 11.34
CA LEU A 46 5.24 11.44 11.66
C LEU A 46 4.76 12.87 11.38
N ARG A 47 4.13 13.13 10.22
CA ARG A 47 3.63 14.47 9.86
C ARG A 47 2.46 14.94 10.72
N LEU A 48 1.66 14.00 11.21
CA LEU A 48 0.61 14.26 12.20
C LEU A 48 1.17 14.48 13.62
N GLY A 49 2.47 14.28 13.84
CA GLY A 49 3.10 14.42 15.16
C GLY A 49 2.77 13.28 16.13
N LEU A 50 2.24 12.14 15.64
CA LEU A 50 1.83 11.01 16.48
C LEU A 50 3.01 10.18 17.00
N ILE A 51 4.13 10.18 16.25
CA ILE A 51 5.32 9.39 16.55
C ILE A 51 6.59 10.20 16.25
N GLN A 52 7.73 9.76 16.79
CA GLN A 52 9.06 10.31 16.48
C GLN A 52 9.81 9.46 15.46
N HIS A 53 10.86 10.01 14.84
CA HIS A 53 11.65 9.32 13.80
C HIS A 53 12.20 7.97 14.25
N PHE A 54 12.73 7.88 15.48
CA PHE A 54 13.28 6.64 16.01
C PHE A 54 12.20 5.57 16.21
N GLU A 55 11.05 5.95 16.77
CA GLU A 55 9.90 5.06 16.93
C GLU A 55 9.34 4.60 15.56
N GLY A 56 9.30 5.50 14.57
CA GLY A 56 8.94 5.14 13.20
C GLY A 56 9.84 4.06 12.61
N GLN A 57 11.16 4.14 12.82
CA GLN A 57 12.09 3.10 12.37
C GLN A 57 11.91 1.78 13.11
N LYS A 58 11.59 1.81 14.42
CA LYS A 58 11.24 0.59 15.18
C LYS A 58 9.99 -0.08 14.63
N ILE A 59 8.95 0.70 14.31
CA ILE A 59 7.70 0.18 13.71
C ILE A 59 7.98 -0.44 12.34
N ILE A 60 8.74 0.24 11.47
CA ILE A 60 9.11 -0.32 10.17
C ILE A 60 9.91 -1.62 10.35
N HIS A 61 10.81 -1.68 11.32
CA HIS A 61 11.59 -2.88 11.62
C HIS A 61 10.70 -4.04 12.09
N SER A 62 9.73 -3.79 12.99
CA SER A 62 8.84 -4.83 13.52
C SER A 62 7.85 -5.37 12.47
N ILE A 63 7.50 -4.57 11.46
CA ILE A 63 6.58 -4.98 10.39
C ILE A 63 7.26 -5.83 9.29
N LYS A 64 8.59 -5.78 9.15
CA LYS A 64 9.35 -6.59 8.17
C LYS A 64 8.95 -8.08 8.10
N PRO A 65 8.88 -8.84 9.22
CA PRO A 65 8.48 -10.24 9.17
C PRO A 65 7.04 -10.42 8.65
N ILE A 66 6.13 -9.51 9.00
CA ILE A 66 4.74 -9.54 8.55
C ILE A 66 4.68 -9.37 7.02
N ILE A 67 5.41 -8.38 6.48
CA ILE A 67 5.50 -8.17 5.02
C ILE A 67 6.00 -9.45 4.33
N SER A 68 7.08 -10.05 4.84
CA SER A 68 7.64 -11.27 4.26
C SER A 68 6.63 -12.42 4.27
N GLN A 69 5.90 -12.59 5.39
CA GLN A 69 4.88 -13.62 5.53
C GLN A 69 3.70 -13.39 4.58
N THR A 70 3.18 -12.17 4.51
CA THR A 70 2.08 -11.80 3.60
C THR A 70 2.47 -11.99 2.14
N VAL A 71 3.69 -11.61 1.74
CA VAL A 71 4.15 -11.83 0.36
C VAL A 71 4.17 -13.33 0.04
N LYS A 72 4.68 -14.18 0.94
CA LYS A 72 4.69 -15.63 0.74
C LYS A 72 3.27 -16.18 0.59
N GLU A 73 2.38 -15.84 1.51
CA GLU A 73 1.00 -16.34 1.55
C GLU A 73 0.18 -15.93 0.32
N TYR A 74 0.34 -14.70 -0.18
CA TYR A 74 -0.49 -14.16 -1.25
C TYR A 74 0.17 -14.24 -2.64
N SER A 75 1.42 -14.68 -2.75
CA SER A 75 2.17 -14.72 -4.02
C SER A 75 1.51 -15.58 -5.10
N ASN A 76 0.80 -16.64 -4.73
CA ASN A 76 0.24 -17.61 -5.66
C ASN A 76 -1.30 -17.65 -5.67
N LYS A 77 -1.96 -16.70 -5.00
CA LYS A 77 -3.42 -16.62 -5.02
C LYS A 77 -3.94 -16.26 -6.40
N SER A 78 -5.09 -16.84 -6.72
CA SER A 78 -5.78 -16.64 -7.99
C SER A 78 -6.52 -15.30 -8.02
N LEU A 79 -6.82 -14.80 -9.22
CA LEU A 79 -7.63 -13.58 -9.38
C LEU A 79 -9.05 -13.74 -8.82
N SER A 80 -9.61 -14.96 -8.84
CA SER A 80 -10.92 -15.26 -8.25
C SER A 80 -10.96 -15.09 -6.73
N GLU A 81 -9.82 -15.11 -6.06
CA GLU A 81 -9.70 -14.85 -4.62
C GLU A 81 -9.46 -13.38 -4.30
N MET A 82 -9.49 -12.48 -5.30
CA MET A 82 -9.32 -11.05 -5.09
C MET A 82 -10.62 -10.45 -4.57
N TRP A 83 -10.68 -10.21 -3.27
CA TRP A 83 -11.75 -9.48 -2.62
C TRP A 83 -11.21 -8.69 -1.42
N GLN A 84 -11.94 -7.65 -1.02
CA GLN A 84 -11.65 -6.84 0.15
C GLN A 84 -12.95 -6.66 0.94
N PHE A 85 -12.91 -6.93 2.24
CA PHE A 85 -13.97 -6.59 3.18
C PHE A 85 -13.34 -6.00 4.44
N ALA A 86 -13.41 -4.68 4.57
CA ALA A 86 -12.79 -3.94 5.67
C ALA A 86 -13.73 -2.83 6.16
N PRO A 87 -14.91 -3.17 6.72
CA PRO A 87 -15.95 -2.19 7.05
C PRO A 87 -15.48 -1.11 8.02
N GLN A 88 -14.55 -1.44 8.93
CA GLN A 88 -13.97 -0.45 9.83
C GLN A 88 -13.15 0.61 9.08
N THR A 89 -12.34 0.19 8.12
CA THR A 89 -11.56 1.11 7.27
C THR A 89 -12.49 1.97 6.42
N ASP A 90 -13.54 1.38 5.88
CA ASP A 90 -14.53 2.10 5.07
C ASP A 90 -15.23 3.20 5.88
N ILE A 91 -15.62 2.92 7.13
CA ILE A 91 -16.23 3.91 8.04
C ILE A 91 -15.26 5.05 8.36
N VAL A 92 -13.99 4.74 8.64
CA VAL A 92 -12.97 5.76 8.90
C VAL A 92 -12.75 6.63 7.66
N GLN A 93 -12.73 6.04 6.46
CA GLN A 93 -12.58 6.79 5.20
C GLN A 93 -13.77 7.73 4.95
N MET A 94 -15.01 7.25 5.14
CA MET A 94 -16.21 8.07 5.06
C MET A 94 -16.21 9.22 6.07
N SER A 95 -15.64 9.00 7.26
CA SER A 95 -15.52 10.02 8.29
C SER A 95 -14.45 11.06 7.90
N HIS A 96 -13.31 10.60 7.37
CA HIS A 96 -12.25 11.47 6.87
C HIS A 96 -12.76 12.39 5.75
N GLU A 97 -13.53 11.88 4.79
CA GLU A 97 -14.07 12.69 3.70
C GLU A 97 -14.90 13.89 4.19
N LYS A 98 -15.63 13.73 5.30
CA LYS A 98 -16.48 14.77 5.91
C LYS A 98 -15.74 15.78 6.79
N MET A 99 -14.43 15.64 7.01
CA MET A 99 -13.68 16.58 7.84
C MET A 99 -13.48 17.92 7.11
N ASP A 100 -13.75 19.03 7.81
CA ASP A 100 -13.60 20.40 7.29
C ASP A 100 -12.14 20.80 7.04
N SER A 101 -11.21 20.21 7.80
CA SER A 101 -9.77 20.44 7.65
C SER A 101 -9.03 19.10 7.56
N LYS A 102 -8.27 18.92 6.47
CA LYS A 102 -7.55 17.69 6.16
C LYS A 102 -6.12 18.00 5.76
N MET A 103 -5.17 17.26 6.33
CA MET A 103 -3.76 17.31 5.91
C MET A 103 -3.48 16.36 4.72
N PHE A 104 -4.36 15.39 4.48
CA PHE A 104 -4.20 14.34 3.47
C PHE A 104 -5.44 14.25 2.59
N ILE A 105 -5.24 13.90 1.33
CA ILE A 105 -6.32 13.56 0.40
C ILE A 105 -6.59 12.05 0.48
N THR A 106 -7.85 11.64 0.25
CA THR A 106 -8.23 10.24 0.06
C THR A 106 -8.03 9.84 -1.40
#